data_AF-E3UTC3-F1
#
_entry.id   AF-E3UTC3-F1
#
_cell.length_a   1.000
_cell.length_b   1.000
_cell.length_c   1.000
_cell.angle_alpha   90.00
_cell.angle_beta   90.00
_cell.angle_gamma   90.00
#
_symmetry.space_group_name_H-M   'P 1'
#
loop_
_entity.id
_entity.type
_entity.pdbx_description
1 polymer ?
#
loop_
_entity_poly.entity_id
_entity_poly.type
_entity_poly.pdbx_seq_one_letter_code
_entity_poly.pdbx_strand_id
1 'polypeptide(L)'
;ALDPAYAAALGVNIDELLLSQPDSGEQGLEIAGKLIDSGAVDLVVVDSVAALVPRAEIDGDIGDSHVGLQARMMSQAMRKLGASINKTKTIAIFINQLREKVGV
;
A
#
# COMPACT_ATOMS: atom_id res chain seq x y z
N ALA A 1 3.49 -6.00 -11.78
CA ALA A 1 2.06 -5.68 -12.01
C ALA A 1 1.26 -6.96 -11.89
N LEU A 2 0.01 -6.89 -11.41
CA LEU A 2 -0.89 -8.03 -11.31
C LEU A 2 -1.17 -8.62 -12.70
N ASP A 3 -1.01 -9.93 -12.85
CA ASP A 3 -1.43 -10.66 -14.06
C ASP A 3 -2.88 -11.13 -13.89
N PRO A 4 -3.85 -10.58 -14.65
CA PRO A 4 -5.26 -10.96 -14.51
C PRO A 4 -5.54 -12.42 -14.88
N ALA A 5 -4.80 -12.99 -15.84
CA ALA A 5 -5.00 -14.37 -16.26
C ALA A 5 -4.53 -15.33 -15.16
N TYR A 6 -3.38 -15.03 -14.55
CA TYR A 6 -2.89 -15.80 -13.41
C TYR A 6 -3.81 -15.68 -12.18
N ALA A 7 -4.28 -14.47 -11.88
CA ALA A 7 -5.22 -14.25 -10.77
C ALA A 7 -6.56 -14.99 -10.98
N ALA A 8 -7.11 -14.98 -12.21
CA ALA A 8 -8.31 -15.74 -12.53
C ALA A 8 -8.08 -17.26 -12.38
N ALA A 9 -6.92 -17.77 -12.79
CA ALA A 9 -6.55 -19.18 -12.60
C ALA A 9 -6.44 -19.59 -11.12
N LEU A 10 -6.19 -18.63 -10.22
CA LEU A 10 -6.19 -18.81 -8.76
C LEU A 10 -7.57 -18.61 -8.11
N GLY A 11 -8.62 -18.35 -8.89
CA GLY A 11 -9.99 -18.19 -8.41
C GLY A 11 -10.37 -16.77 -8.00
N VAL A 12 -9.58 -15.76 -8.36
CA VAL A 12 -9.94 -14.35 -8.15
C VAL A 12 -11.02 -13.94 -9.16
N ASN A 13 -12.08 -13.28 -8.69
CA ASN A 13 -13.06 -12.64 -9.57
C ASN A 13 -12.48 -11.32 -10.11
N ILE A 14 -12.02 -11.32 -11.36
CA ILE A 14 -11.37 -10.15 -11.98
C ILE A 14 -12.34 -9.01 -12.24
N ASP A 15 -13.61 -9.31 -12.52
CA ASP A 15 -14.62 -8.29 -12.85
C ASP A 15 -15.01 -7.43 -11.64
N GLU A 16 -14.91 -7.99 -10.43
CA GLU A 16 -15.20 -7.30 -9.16
C GLU A 16 -13.94 -6.79 -8.45
N LEU A 17 -12.74 -7.11 -8.97
CA LEU A 17 -11.49 -6.70 -8.35
C LEU A 17 -11.19 -5.23 -8.65
N LEU A 18 -11.25 -4.39 -7.63
CA LEU A 18 -10.77 -3.01 -7.70
C LEU A 18 -9.24 -2.97 -7.77
N LEU A 19 -8.70 -2.38 -8.83
CA LEU A 19 -7.26 -2.19 -9.02
C LEU A 19 -6.90 -0.70 -9.03
N SER A 20 -5.85 -0.33 -8.30
CA SER A 20 -5.28 1.01 -8.29
C SER A 20 -3.77 0.94 -8.48
N GLN A 21 -3.23 1.78 -9.36
CA GLN A 21 -1.79 1.98 -9.55
C GLN A 21 -1.45 3.42 -9.16
N PRO A 22 -1.07 3.65 -7.89
CA PRO A 22 -0.79 4.99 -7.42
C PRO A 22 0.58 5.49 -7.91
N ASP A 23 0.68 6.80 -8.12
CA ASP A 23 1.89 7.53 -8.48
C ASP A 23 2.81 7.80 -7.27
N SER A 24 2.31 7.71 -6.03
CA SER A 24 3.12 7.84 -4.82
C SER A 24 2.58 7.00 -3.66
N GLY A 25 3.42 6.77 -2.66
CA GLY A 25 3.07 6.05 -1.44
C GLY A 25 1.93 6.72 -0.67
N GLU A 26 1.92 8.05 -0.59
CA GLU A 26 0.84 8.81 0.05
C GLU A 26 -0.49 8.61 -0.68
N GLN A 27 -0.48 8.73 -2.01
CA GLN A 27 -1.67 8.54 -2.82
C GLN A 27 -2.22 7.12 -2.67
N GLY A 28 -1.34 6.10 -2.69
CA GLY A 28 -1.73 4.71 -2.48
C GLY A 28 -2.40 4.47 -1.13
N LEU A 29 -1.81 4.99 -0.05
CA LEU A 29 -2.36 4.88 1.30
C LEU A 29 -3.65 5.69 1.49
N GLU A 30 -3.79 6.83 0.79
CA GLU A 30 -5.02 7.61 0.79
C GLU A 30 -6.17 6.89 0.09
N ILE A 31 -5.90 6.27 -1.07
CA ILE A 31 -6.89 5.46 -1.80
C ILE A 31 -7.34 4.28 -0.93
N ALA A 32 -6.39 3.53 -0.35
CA ALA A 32 -6.70 2.44 0.56
C ALA A 32 -7.56 2.92 1.75
N GLY A 33 -7.21 4.08 2.33
CA GLY A 33 -7.96 4.68 3.42
C GLY A 33 -9.39 5.05 3.03
N LYS A 34 -9.60 5.67 1.88
CA LYS A 34 -10.94 6.01 1.38
C LYS A 34 -11.80 4.77 1.16
N LEU A 35 -11.23 3.71 0.60
CA LEU A 35 -11.93 2.44 0.40
C LEU A 35 -12.33 1.81 1.74
N ILE A 36 -11.40 1.72 2.70
CA ILE A 36 -11.69 1.22 4.05
C ILE A 36 -12.76 2.10 4.73
N ASP A 37 -12.59 3.42 4.73
CA ASP A 37 -13.51 4.37 5.37
C ASP A 37 -14.94 4.28 4.82
N SER A 38 -15.08 3.98 3.53
CA SER A 38 -16.39 3.79 2.89
C SER A 38 -17.13 2.54 3.37
N GLY A 39 -16.41 1.54 3.90
CA GLY A 39 -16.96 0.22 4.21
C GLY A 39 -17.41 -0.59 3.00
N ALA A 40 -17.04 -0.16 1.78
CA ALA A 40 -17.40 -0.84 0.54
C ALA A 40 -16.51 -2.04 0.21
N VAL A 41 -15.42 -2.25 0.97
CA VAL A 41 -14.47 -3.35 0.75
C VAL A 41 -14.26 -4.16 2.04
N ASP A 42 -14.33 -5.48 1.90
CA ASP A 42 -14.02 -6.40 3.00
C ASP A 42 -12.51 -6.66 3.12
N LEU A 43 -11.76 -6.46 2.03
CA LEU A 43 -10.31 -6.73 1.98
C LEU A 43 -9.60 -5.74 1.07
N VAL A 44 -8.44 -5.25 1.54
CA VAL A 44 -7.50 -4.46 0.73
C VAL A 44 -6.11 -5.07 0.80
N VAL A 45 -5.43 -5.12 -0.34
CA VAL A 45 -4.04 -5.60 -0.46
C VAL A 45 -3.18 -4.46 -0.99
N VAL A 46 -2.08 -4.18 -0.30
CA VAL A 46 -1.05 -3.25 -0.76
C VAL A 46 0.18 -4.04 -1.18
N ASP A 47 0.39 -4.13 -2.50
CA ASP A 47 1.51 -4.81 -3.14
C ASP A 47 2.41 -3.78 -3.86
N SER A 48 3.50 -3.30 -3.26
CA SER A 48 4.07 -3.67 -1.96
C SER A 48 4.48 -2.44 -1.15
N VAL A 49 4.72 -2.61 0.15
CA VAL A 49 5.23 -1.56 1.05
C VAL A 49 6.55 -0.98 0.55
N ALA A 50 7.43 -1.82 0.03
CA ALA A 50 8.71 -1.38 -0.54
C ALA A 50 8.52 -0.41 -1.72
N ALA A 51 7.42 -0.52 -2.45
CA ALA A 51 7.05 0.34 -3.57
C ALA A 51 6.23 1.59 -3.16
N LEU A 52 5.89 1.75 -1.88
CA LEU A 52 5.28 2.98 -1.38
C LEU A 52 6.34 4.08 -1.24
N VAL A 53 6.75 4.66 -2.36
CA VAL A 53 7.78 5.72 -2.41
C VAL A 53 7.11 7.07 -2.11
N PRO A 54 7.58 7.82 -1.11
CA PRO A 54 7.04 9.15 -0.82
C PRO A 54 7.19 10.09 -2.01
N ARG A 55 6.22 10.99 -2.23
CA ARG A 55 6.26 11.94 -3.36
C ARG A 55 7.56 12.76 -3.39
N ALA A 56 8.03 13.21 -2.23
CA ALA A 56 9.27 13.98 -2.15
C ALA A 56 10.52 13.19 -2.60
N GLU A 57 10.51 11.86 -2.48
CA GLU A 57 11.59 11.00 -2.98
C GLU A 57 11.46 10.76 -4.49
N ILE A 58 10.22 10.70 -5.02
CA ILE A 58 9.95 10.60 -6.47
C ILE A 58 10.35 11.87 -7.21
N ASP A 59 10.06 13.03 -6.61
CA ASP A 59 10.34 14.34 -7.21
C ASP A 59 11.79 14.80 -6.96
N GLY A 60 12.51 14.13 -6.07
CA GLY A 60 13.91 14.40 -5.74
C GLY A 60 14.89 13.75 -6.72
N ASP A 61 16.16 14.12 -6.61
CA ASP A 61 17.21 13.53 -7.45
C ASP A 61 17.70 12.19 -6.88
N ILE A 62 18.15 11.31 -7.78
CA ILE A 62 18.78 10.04 -7.37
C ILE A 62 20.04 10.35 -6.55
N GLY A 63 20.02 9.96 -5.26
CA GLY A 63 21.10 10.20 -4.32
C GLY A 63 20.76 11.21 -3.22
N ASP A 64 19.62 11.90 -3.33
CA ASP A 64 19.15 12.78 -2.26
C ASP A 64 18.79 12.01 -0.99
N SER A 65 19.21 12.57 0.14
CA SER A 65 19.04 11.94 1.45
C SER A 65 17.64 12.17 2.01
N HIS A 66 16.77 11.16 1.86
CA HIS A 66 15.41 11.16 2.40
C HIS A 66 15.26 10.20 3.59
N VAL A 67 16.13 10.35 4.60
CA VAL A 67 16.25 9.37 5.71
C VAL A 67 14.92 9.19 6.45
N GLY A 68 14.41 7.97 6.42
CA GLY A 68 13.25 7.55 7.21
C GLY A 68 11.90 8.12 6.76
N LEU A 69 11.84 8.76 5.58
CA LEU A 69 10.61 9.39 5.10
C LEU A 69 9.46 8.37 4.92
N GLN A 70 9.75 7.24 4.27
CA GLN A 70 8.80 6.14 4.11
C GLN A 70 8.30 5.60 5.46
N ALA A 71 9.20 5.41 6.44
CA ALA A 71 8.84 4.90 7.76
C ALA A 71 7.89 5.85 8.52
N ARG A 72 8.12 7.17 8.41
CA ARG A 72 7.24 8.20 8.99
C ARG A 72 5.88 8.22 8.31
N MET A 73 5.84 8.19 6.98
CA MET A 73 4.60 8.11 6.20
C MET A 73 3.78 6.88 6.60
N MET A 74 4.40 5.70 6.63
CA MET A 74 3.74 4.47 7.06
C MET A 74 3.22 4.56 8.49
N SER A 75 4.01 5.09 9.44
CA SER A 75 3.59 5.25 10.83
C SER A 75 2.36 6.16 10.98
N GLN A 76 2.27 7.22 10.17
CA GLN A 76 1.10 8.10 10.14
C GLN A 76 -0.11 7.40 9.51
N ALA A 77 0.09 6.70 8.39
CA ALA A 77 -0.97 5.97 7.71
C ALA A 77 -1.55 4.85 8.58
N MET A 78 -0.72 4.01 9.21
CA MET A 78 -1.18 2.94 10.10
C MET A 78 -2.02 3.48 11.26
N ARG A 79 -1.64 4.63 11.82
CA ARG A 79 -2.40 5.27 12.92
C ARG A 79 -3.80 5.67 12.47
N LYS A 80 -3.95 6.20 11.27
CA LYS A 80 -5.25 6.59 10.70
C LYS A 80 -6.07 5.34 10.32
N LEU A 81 -5.44 4.42 9.60
CA LEU A 81 -6.10 3.22 9.07
C LEU A 81 -6.57 2.27 10.17
N GLY A 82 -5.82 2.13 11.27
CA GLY A 82 -6.18 1.18 12.35
C GLY A 82 -7.57 1.43 12.95
N ALA A 83 -7.96 2.70 13.12
CA ALA A 83 -9.29 3.05 13.61
C ALA A 83 -10.38 2.67 12.58
N SER A 84 -10.14 2.98 11.31
CA SER A 84 -11.06 2.72 10.21
C SER A 84 -11.26 1.22 9.95
N ILE A 85 -10.16 0.46 9.94
CA ILE A 85 -10.14 -1.01 9.80
C ILE A 85 -11.01 -1.64 10.89
N ASN A 86 -10.85 -1.24 12.15
CA ASN A 86 -11.64 -1.82 13.25
C ASN A 86 -13.13 -1.48 13.15
N LYS A 87 -13.47 -0.27 12.69
CA LYS A 87 -14.84 0.19 12.53
C LYS A 87 -15.57 -0.54 11.40
N THR A 88 -14.89 -0.71 10.26
CA THR A 88 -15.45 -1.23 9.01
C THR A 88 -15.33 -2.75 8.88
N LYS A 89 -14.51 -3.37 9.73
CA LYS A 89 -14.19 -4.81 9.68
C LYS A 89 -13.45 -5.23 8.41
N THR A 90 -12.89 -4.28 7.67
CA THR A 90 -12.02 -4.55 6.53
C THR A 90 -10.72 -5.20 6.98
N ILE A 91 -10.23 -6.18 6.22
CA ILE A 91 -8.90 -6.77 6.37
C ILE A 91 -7.91 -5.97 5.51
N ALA A 92 -6.78 -5.55 6.08
CA ALA A 92 -5.71 -4.90 5.33
C ALA A 92 -4.45 -5.79 5.31
N ILE A 93 -4.00 -6.18 4.12
CA ILE A 93 -2.79 -6.97 3.90
C ILE A 93 -1.73 -6.10 3.26
N PHE A 94 -0.54 -6.05 3.87
CA PHE A 94 0.62 -5.34 3.34
C PHE A 94 1.68 -6.35 2.93
N ILE A 95 1.96 -6.43 1.63
CA ILE A 95 3.05 -7.24 1.11
C ILE A 95 4.34 -6.43 1.29
N ASN A 96 5.34 -7.02 1.92
CA ASN A 96 6.63 -6.35 2.12
C ASN A 96 7.78 -7.29 1.75
N GLN A 97 8.90 -6.68 1.39
CA GLN A 97 10.12 -7.40 1.03
C GLN A 97 11.04 -7.51 2.24
N LEU A 98 11.73 -8.65 2.36
CA LEU A 98 12.84 -8.78 3.30
C LEU A 98 14.01 -7.94 2.79
N ARG A 99 14.65 -7.21 3.70
CA ARG A 99 15.90 -6.49 3.43
C ARG A 99 17.01 -7.10 4.28
N GLU A 100 18.07 -7.53 3.64
CA GLU A 100 19.30 -7.90 4.34
C GLU A 100 19.95 -6.63 4.92
N LYS A 101 20.39 -6.70 6.17
CA LYS A 101 21.18 -5.63 6.77
C LYS A 101 22.63 -5.84 6.38
N VAL A 102 23.16 -5.00 5.49
CA VAL A 102 24.60 -4.97 5.24
C VAL A 102 25.27 -4.29 6.44
N GLY A 103 26.04 -5.04 7.24
CA GLY A 103 26.84 -4.49 8.34
C GLY A 103 26.28 -4.65 9.76
N VAL A 104 25.38 -5.61 10.00
CA VAL A 104 25.21 -6.25 11.31
C VAL A 104 25.61 -7.72 11.19
#